data_AF-A0AAP9DVY6-F1
#
_entry.id   AF-A0AAP9DVY6-F1
#
_cell.length_a   1.000
_cell.length_b   1.000
_cell.length_c   1.000
_cell.angle_alpha   90.00
_cell.angle_beta   90.00
_cell.angle_gamma   90.00
#
_symmetry.space_group_name_H-M   'P 1'
#
loop_
_entity.id
_entity.type
_entity.pdbx_description
1 polymer ?
#
loop_
_entity_poly.entity_id
_entity_poly.type
_entity_poly.pdbx_seq_one_letter_code
_entity_poly.pdbx_strand_id
1 'polypeptide(L)'
;MNKFIMNMVGIGCIAAGVLGLFAFGTETLTTSQLPHYEYTIEAGTDLRRIELEGDRGDIQVNWMFDGGNTIEINGQAPDKVISNLSEAKVSNGTLVLDYRTREPERWINFGINTQSQKHEITIHATETQVLERLKANVAMGTFTISGGRVDELEANSNLGGVIVKQLQGKRVKLSSDAGSVLAEDVDAVIDASSSLGQVKLLRTTQSVTAKADAGSIVIDQKEPHPITASSNLGSIKISVSPQFDGVYDLRTNLGDIDAPDSKMKSDMVIRARADLGEITIVEK
;
A
#
# COMPACT_ATOMS: atom_id res chain seq x y z
N MET A 1 17.49 -48.46 -27.99
CA MET A 1 18.17 -47.88 -26.81
C MET A 1 17.71 -48.65 -25.57
N ASN A 2 18.62 -49.31 -24.87
CA ASN A 2 18.28 -50.34 -23.89
C ASN A 2 17.69 -49.70 -22.61
N LYS A 3 16.47 -50.07 -22.20
CA LYS A 3 15.77 -49.50 -21.02
C LYS A 3 16.63 -49.54 -19.75
N PHE A 4 17.55 -50.49 -19.67
CA PHE A 4 18.51 -50.65 -18.59
C PHE A 4 19.50 -49.47 -18.48
N ILE A 5 19.99 -48.96 -19.61
CA ILE A 5 20.93 -47.84 -19.65
C ILE A 5 20.22 -46.54 -19.26
N MET A 6 18.96 -46.38 -19.67
CA MET A 6 18.16 -45.19 -19.36
C MET A 6 17.80 -45.12 -17.86
N ASN A 7 17.48 -46.26 -17.24
CA ASN A 7 17.24 -46.33 -15.79
C ASN A 7 18.51 -46.08 -14.96
N MET A 8 19.67 -46.52 -15.42
CA MET A 8 20.94 -46.32 -14.71
C MET A 8 21.39 -44.85 -14.72
N VAL A 9 21.16 -44.15 -15.84
CA VAL A 9 21.39 -42.69 -15.93
C VAL A 9 20.40 -41.92 -15.03
N GLY A 10 19.13 -42.32 -15.01
CA GLY A 10 18.12 -41.71 -14.13
C GLY A 10 18.45 -41.85 -12.64
N ILE A 11 18.88 -43.04 -12.20
CA ILE A 11 19.31 -43.29 -10.80
C ILE A 11 20.58 -42.50 -10.47
N GLY A 12 21.52 -42.39 -11.42
CA GLY A 12 22.73 -41.58 -11.27
C GLY A 12 22.42 -40.10 -11.06
N CYS A 13 21.46 -39.53 -11.80
CA CYS A 13 21.04 -38.14 -11.62
C CYS A 13 20.32 -37.90 -10.28
N ILE A 14 19.49 -38.85 -9.82
CA ILE A 14 18.84 -38.75 -8.50
C ILE A 14 19.89 -38.83 -7.39
N ALA A 15 20.85 -39.76 -7.48
CA ALA A 15 21.93 -39.89 -6.50
C ALA A 15 22.83 -38.64 -6.48
N ALA A 16 23.16 -38.06 -7.64
CA ALA A 16 23.91 -36.81 -7.74
C ALA A 16 23.11 -35.61 -7.22
N GLY A 17 21.79 -35.58 -7.43
CA GLY A 17 20.91 -34.56 -6.87
C GLY A 17 20.81 -34.65 -5.35
N VAL A 18 20.68 -35.86 -4.79
CA VAL A 18 20.66 -36.11 -3.34
C VAL A 18 22.04 -35.80 -2.72
N LEU A 19 23.14 -36.20 -3.35
CA LEU A 19 24.49 -35.87 -2.89
C LEU A 19 24.78 -34.37 -3.01
N GLY A 20 24.25 -33.69 -4.03
CA GLY A 20 24.29 -32.23 -4.15
C GLY A 20 23.54 -31.54 -3.01
N LEU A 21 22.36 -32.05 -2.64
CA LEU A 21 21.59 -31.59 -1.47
C LEU A 21 22.34 -31.77 -0.14
N PHE A 22 23.09 -32.86 0.03
CA PHE A 22 23.90 -33.09 1.23
C PHE A 22 25.23 -32.32 1.24
N ALA A 23 25.86 -32.11 0.08
CA ALA A 23 27.14 -31.40 -0.03
C ALA A 23 27.00 -29.87 -0.05
N PHE A 24 25.90 -29.35 -0.60
CA PHE A 24 25.59 -27.91 -0.66
C PHE A 24 24.60 -27.44 0.42
N GLY A 25 24.25 -28.33 1.35
CA GLY A 25 23.61 -27.99 2.61
C GLY A 25 22.14 -28.39 2.68
N THR A 26 21.83 -29.30 3.61
CA THR A 26 20.47 -29.43 4.14
C THR A 26 20.09 -28.25 5.05
N GLU A 27 21.07 -27.40 5.42
CA GLU A 27 20.87 -26.18 6.22
C GLU A 27 20.20 -25.04 5.44
N THR A 28 20.27 -25.06 4.09
CA THR A 28 19.53 -24.10 3.24
C THR A 28 18.07 -24.51 2.99
N LEU A 29 17.67 -25.72 3.40
CA LEU A 29 16.30 -26.22 3.31
C LEU A 29 15.53 -26.16 4.64
N THR A 30 16.23 -25.92 5.75
CA THR A 30 15.62 -25.61 7.04
C THR A 30 15.34 -24.12 7.11
N THR A 31 14.05 -23.78 7.16
CA THR A 31 13.45 -22.46 7.41
C THR A 31 14.40 -21.47 8.12
N SER A 32 15.23 -20.75 7.35
CA SER A 32 16.06 -19.66 7.89
C SER A 32 15.11 -18.50 8.20
N GLN A 33 14.59 -18.45 9.41
CA GLN A 33 13.79 -17.31 9.87
C GLN A 33 14.67 -16.06 9.79
N LEU A 34 14.15 -15.01 9.13
CA LEU A 34 14.84 -13.72 9.06
C LEU A 34 15.09 -13.18 10.48
N PRO A 35 16.27 -12.57 10.75
CA PRO A 35 16.58 -12.02 12.05
C PRO A 35 15.59 -10.90 12.42
N HIS A 36 15.28 -10.83 13.71
CA HIS A 36 14.42 -9.79 14.27
C HIS A 36 15.24 -8.55 14.62
N TYR A 37 14.65 -7.37 14.44
CA TYR A 37 15.19 -6.10 14.91
C TYR A 37 14.14 -5.31 15.67
N GLU A 38 14.60 -4.48 16.59
CA GLU A 38 13.82 -3.52 17.35
C GLU A 38 14.72 -2.32 17.66
N TYR A 39 14.32 -1.13 17.24
CA TYR A 39 15.05 0.12 17.45
C TYR A 39 14.10 1.25 17.83
N THR A 40 14.59 2.17 18.67
CA THR A 40 13.92 3.43 18.99
C THR A 40 14.76 4.57 18.44
N ILE A 41 14.12 5.46 17.67
CA ILE A 41 14.72 6.63 17.05
C ILE A 41 14.13 7.87 17.71
N GLU A 42 14.98 8.75 18.20
CA GLU A 42 14.56 10.06 18.69
C GLU A 42 14.05 10.91 17.51
N ALA A 43 12.78 11.30 17.53
CA ALA A 43 12.22 12.14 16.47
C ALA A 43 12.74 13.59 16.55
N GLY A 44 13.10 14.04 17.76
CA GLY A 44 13.53 15.42 17.98
C GLY A 44 12.42 16.43 17.67
N THR A 45 12.71 17.73 17.80
CA THR A 45 11.71 18.78 17.52
C THR A 45 11.66 19.15 16.03
N ASP A 46 12.54 18.60 15.20
CA ASP A 46 12.75 18.98 13.81
C ASP A 46 12.18 17.99 12.80
N LEU A 47 11.69 16.82 13.23
CA LEU A 47 11.06 15.85 12.33
C LEU A 47 9.86 16.47 11.62
N ARG A 48 9.96 16.51 10.30
CA ARG A 48 8.94 17.02 9.39
C ARG A 48 8.54 15.98 8.36
N ARG A 49 9.45 15.08 7.98
CA ARG A 49 9.26 14.16 6.86
C ARG A 49 9.70 12.75 7.20
N ILE A 50 8.94 11.77 6.70
CA ILE A 50 9.32 10.36 6.75
C ILE A 50 9.31 9.81 5.32
N GLU A 51 10.38 9.11 4.94
CA GLU A 51 10.50 8.42 3.67
C GLU A 51 10.77 6.94 3.89
N LEU A 52 9.91 6.09 3.33
CA LEU A 52 9.95 4.63 3.46
C LEU A 52 10.17 4.01 2.08
N GLU A 53 11.17 3.14 1.98
CA GLU A 53 11.53 2.44 0.75
C GLU A 53 11.63 0.94 1.04
N GLY A 54 10.81 0.12 0.37
CA GLY A 54 10.82 -1.34 0.54
C GLY A 54 10.78 -2.08 -0.79
N ASP A 55 11.59 -3.12 -0.95
CA ASP A 55 11.54 -3.99 -2.13
C ASP A 55 10.58 -5.17 -1.94
N ARG A 56 10.44 -5.66 -0.70
CA ARG A 56 9.52 -6.72 -0.30
C ARG A 56 8.99 -6.49 1.11
N GLY A 57 7.83 -7.08 1.40
CA GLY A 57 7.24 -7.09 2.73
C GLY A 57 6.20 -6.02 2.97
N ASP A 58 5.44 -6.23 4.03
CA ASP A 58 4.43 -5.30 4.49
C ASP A 58 5.09 -4.25 5.41
N ILE A 59 4.71 -2.98 5.22
CA ILE A 59 5.12 -1.88 6.08
C ILE A 59 3.87 -1.33 6.75
N GLN A 60 3.82 -1.39 8.08
CA GLN A 60 2.72 -0.90 8.90
C GLN A 60 3.18 0.28 9.75
N VAL A 61 2.52 1.43 9.59
CA VAL A 61 2.73 2.64 10.39
C VAL A 61 1.52 2.86 11.30
N ASN A 62 1.76 2.95 12.60
CA ASN A 62 0.74 3.26 13.59
C ASN A 62 1.12 4.55 14.33
N TRP A 63 0.16 5.44 14.55
CA TRP A 63 0.35 6.62 15.39
C TRP A 63 -0.16 6.37 16.82
N MET A 64 0.62 6.80 17.81
CA MET A 64 0.24 6.83 19.22
C MET A 64 0.35 8.26 19.74
N PHE A 65 -0.78 8.85 20.15
CA PHE A 65 -0.82 10.18 20.74
C PHE A 65 -0.67 10.11 22.26
N ASP A 66 0.50 9.68 22.72
CA ASP A 66 0.83 9.50 24.15
C ASP A 66 1.69 10.63 24.72
N GLY A 67 1.95 11.68 23.92
CA GLY A 67 2.82 12.79 24.30
C GLY A 67 4.31 12.48 24.13
N GLY A 68 4.65 11.30 23.59
CA GLY A 68 6.00 10.95 23.21
C GLY A 68 6.49 11.71 21.98
N ASN A 69 7.75 11.49 21.64
CA ASN A 69 8.40 12.08 20.48
C ASN A 69 9.51 11.16 19.95
N THR A 70 9.14 9.89 19.82
CA THR A 70 10.03 8.80 19.41
C THR A 70 9.37 8.03 18.28
N ILE A 71 10.19 7.33 17.52
CA ILE A 71 9.74 6.40 16.49
C ILE A 71 10.30 5.04 16.85
N GLU A 72 9.43 4.08 17.13
CA GLU A 72 9.81 2.69 17.33
C GLU A 72 9.68 1.96 16.00
N ILE A 73 10.71 1.19 15.65
CA ILE A 73 10.70 0.34 14.47
C ILE A 73 11.04 -1.08 14.88
N ASN A 74 10.27 -2.06 14.42
CA ASN A 74 10.54 -3.47 14.67
C ASN A 74 10.10 -4.33 13.48
N GLY A 75 10.61 -5.55 13.40
CA GLY A 75 10.26 -6.46 12.32
C GLY A 75 11.28 -7.55 12.06
N GLN A 76 11.18 -8.17 10.90
CA GLN A 76 12.14 -9.18 10.44
C GLN A 76 12.73 -8.78 9.10
N ALA A 77 14.05 -8.78 8.99
CA ALA A 77 14.73 -8.35 7.76
C ALA A 77 16.10 -9.04 7.63
N PRO A 78 16.69 -9.11 6.43
CA PRO A 78 18.07 -9.53 6.28
C PRO A 78 19.05 -8.65 7.07
N ASP A 79 20.17 -9.19 7.54
CA ASP A 79 21.16 -8.48 8.37
C ASP A 79 21.60 -7.13 7.79
N LYS A 80 21.72 -7.04 6.46
CA LYS A 80 22.08 -5.81 5.77
C LYS A 80 21.03 -4.70 5.95
N VAL A 81 19.74 -5.06 5.88
CA VAL A 81 18.65 -4.12 6.12
C VAL A 81 18.67 -3.69 7.58
N ILE A 82 18.84 -4.64 8.52
CA ILE A 82 18.96 -4.35 9.96
C ILE A 82 20.10 -3.37 10.22
N SER A 83 21.26 -3.57 9.59
CA SER A 83 22.41 -2.66 9.70
C SER A 83 22.12 -1.25 9.16
N ASN A 84 21.33 -1.11 8.10
CA ASN A 84 20.93 0.22 7.60
C ASN A 84 19.98 0.91 8.58
N LEU A 85 19.04 0.15 9.17
CA LEU A 85 18.04 0.67 10.09
C LEU A 85 18.65 1.10 11.43
N SER A 86 19.70 0.44 11.91
CA SER A 86 20.39 0.81 13.15
C SER A 86 21.12 2.16 13.07
N GLU A 87 21.46 2.60 11.87
CA GLU A 87 22.08 3.90 11.61
C GLU A 87 21.05 5.01 11.30
N ALA A 88 19.76 4.65 11.19
CA ALA A 88 18.71 5.58 10.84
C ALA A 88 18.51 6.64 11.93
N LYS A 89 18.47 7.90 11.51
CA LYS A 89 18.25 9.05 12.39
C LYS A 89 17.59 10.18 11.61
N VAL A 90 16.95 11.08 12.33
CA VAL A 90 16.44 12.33 11.74
C VAL A 90 17.62 13.19 11.29
N SER A 91 17.61 13.60 10.03
CA SER A 91 18.62 14.46 9.43
C SER A 91 17.92 15.53 8.59
N ASN A 92 18.18 16.80 8.88
CA ASN A 92 17.53 17.94 8.22
C ASN A 92 15.99 17.84 8.22
N GLY A 93 15.43 17.36 9.34
CA GLY A 93 14.00 17.14 9.51
C GLY A 93 13.39 15.99 8.70
N THR A 94 14.20 15.13 8.06
CA THR A 94 13.73 13.92 7.40
C THR A 94 14.27 12.68 8.10
N LEU A 95 13.41 11.71 8.36
CA LEU A 95 13.80 10.33 8.66
C LEU A 95 13.64 9.46 7.40
N VAL A 96 14.67 8.71 7.05
CA VAL A 96 14.64 7.74 5.95
C VAL A 96 14.77 6.34 6.53
N LEU A 97 13.82 5.46 6.20
CA LEU A 97 13.86 4.04 6.53
C LEU A 97 13.93 3.23 5.22
N ASP A 98 15.11 2.68 4.94
CA ASP A 98 15.40 1.92 3.72
C ASP A 98 15.42 0.41 4.01
N TYR A 99 14.30 -0.24 3.70
CA TYR A 99 14.09 -1.69 3.82
C TYR A 99 14.59 -2.48 2.61
N ARG A 100 15.22 -1.83 1.61
CA ARG A 100 15.69 -2.53 0.41
C ARG A 100 16.94 -3.34 0.69
N THR A 101 16.97 -4.56 0.18
CA THR A 101 18.11 -5.46 0.39
C THR A 101 19.32 -5.07 -0.50
N ARG A 102 19.06 -4.42 -1.66
CA ARG A 102 20.06 -3.94 -2.64
C ARG A 102 21.29 -4.86 -2.73
N GLU A 103 21.13 -6.09 -3.19
CA GLU A 103 22.28 -6.99 -3.38
C GLU A 103 23.00 -6.69 -4.71
N PRO A 104 24.34 -6.75 -4.76
CA PRO A 104 25.04 -6.92 -6.01
C PRO A 104 24.71 -8.30 -6.59
N GLU A 105 24.36 -8.34 -7.87
CA GLU A 105 23.96 -9.55 -8.62
C GLU A 105 24.82 -10.78 -8.30
N ARG A 106 24.38 -11.61 -7.36
CA ARG A 106 24.86 -12.99 -7.22
C ARG A 106 23.83 -13.92 -7.85
N TRP A 107 24.03 -14.16 -9.14
CA TRP A 107 23.35 -15.06 -10.06
C TRP A 107 23.19 -16.53 -9.62
N ILE A 108 23.59 -16.91 -8.40
CA ILE A 108 23.51 -18.28 -7.90
C ILE A 108 23.17 -18.30 -6.40
N ASN A 109 21.91 -18.00 -6.08
CA ASN A 109 21.26 -18.51 -4.87
C ASN A 109 19.78 -18.69 -5.21
N PHE A 110 19.44 -19.85 -5.79
CA PHE A 110 18.06 -20.31 -6.00
C PHE A 110 17.41 -20.75 -4.67
N GLY A 111 17.60 -19.96 -3.61
CA GLY A 111 16.77 -20.02 -2.43
C GLY A 111 15.59 -19.10 -2.66
N ILE A 112 14.44 -19.66 -3.04
CA ILE A 112 13.18 -18.91 -2.99
C ILE A 112 12.86 -18.70 -1.50
N ASN A 113 13.46 -17.68 -0.89
CA ASN A 113 13.09 -17.29 0.46
C ASN A 113 11.76 -16.53 0.36
N THR A 114 10.66 -17.29 0.45
CA THR A 114 9.27 -16.79 0.40
C THR A 114 8.81 -16.19 1.73
N GLN A 115 9.70 -15.96 2.68
CA GLN A 115 9.31 -15.46 3.99
C GLN A 115 8.76 -14.04 3.89
N SER A 116 7.52 -13.88 4.37
CA SER A 116 6.86 -12.59 4.47
C SER A 116 7.63 -11.72 5.46
N GLN A 117 8.19 -10.61 4.96
CA GLN A 117 8.78 -9.57 5.80
C GLN A 117 7.65 -8.68 6.30
N LYS A 118 7.64 -8.39 7.60
CA LYS A 118 6.71 -7.44 8.20
C LYS A 118 7.51 -6.42 9.00
N HIS A 119 7.32 -5.16 8.66
CA HIS A 119 7.92 -4.02 9.33
C HIS A 119 6.83 -3.23 10.02
N GLU A 120 6.98 -3.00 11.31
CA GLU A 120 6.09 -2.17 12.11
C GLU A 120 6.83 -0.92 12.56
N ILE A 121 6.17 0.22 12.39
CA ILE A 121 6.65 1.55 12.74
C ILE A 121 5.59 2.17 13.63
N THR A 122 5.95 2.49 14.86
CA THR A 122 5.09 3.24 15.79
C THR A 122 5.64 4.65 15.94
N ILE A 123 4.82 5.66 15.61
CA ILE A 123 5.14 7.07 15.81
C ILE A 123 4.47 7.52 17.10
N HIS A 124 5.28 7.74 18.15
CA HIS A 124 4.84 8.35 19.41
C HIS A 124 4.87 9.87 19.22
N ALA A 125 3.71 10.48 19.37
CA ALA A 125 3.50 11.87 19.01
C ALA A 125 2.71 12.63 20.06
N THR A 126 2.89 13.95 20.06
CA THR A 126 1.98 14.85 20.77
C THR A 126 0.72 15.11 19.95
N GLU A 127 -0.36 15.54 20.61
CA GLU A 127 -1.64 15.88 19.95
C GLU A 127 -1.53 17.03 18.94
N THR A 128 -0.46 17.82 18.98
CA THR A 128 -0.25 18.95 18.06
C THR A 128 0.74 18.63 16.95
N GLN A 129 1.37 17.45 16.99
CA GLN A 129 2.39 17.07 16.01
C GLN A 129 1.76 16.76 14.66
N VAL A 130 2.34 17.35 13.62
CA VAL A 130 1.93 17.16 12.22
C VAL A 130 3.19 16.96 11.40
N LEU A 131 3.24 15.89 10.60
CA LEU A 131 4.29 15.74 9.59
C LEU A 131 3.95 16.59 8.37
N GLU A 132 4.93 17.30 7.83
CA GLU A 132 4.80 17.97 6.53
C GLU A 132 4.54 16.92 5.43
N ARG A 133 5.24 15.77 5.50
CA ARG A 133 5.13 14.74 4.47
C ARG A 133 5.45 13.33 4.98
N LEU A 134 4.70 12.33 4.52
CA LEU A 134 5.07 10.92 4.61
C LEU A 134 5.04 10.32 3.21
N LYS A 135 6.16 9.74 2.77
CA LYS A 135 6.27 9.05 1.49
C LYS A 135 6.60 7.58 1.71
N ALA A 136 5.88 6.68 1.05
CA ALA A 136 6.14 5.24 1.11
C ALA A 136 6.12 4.61 -0.28
N ASN A 137 7.24 4.00 -0.68
CA ASN A 137 7.36 3.21 -1.90
C ASN A 137 7.60 1.74 -1.54
N VAL A 138 6.69 0.85 -1.93
CA VAL A 138 6.81 -0.59 -1.71
C VAL A 138 6.75 -1.33 -3.05
N ALA A 139 7.77 -2.11 -3.41
CA ALA A 139 7.71 -2.85 -4.67
C ALA A 139 6.81 -4.09 -4.57
N MET A 140 6.87 -4.84 -3.47
CA MET A 140 6.03 -6.02 -3.22
C MET A 140 5.56 -6.06 -1.77
N GLY A 141 4.26 -5.99 -1.53
CA GLY A 141 3.69 -5.99 -0.20
C GLY A 141 2.70 -4.85 0.02
N THR A 142 2.19 -4.77 1.23
CA THR A 142 1.15 -3.81 1.60
C THR A 142 1.72 -2.70 2.48
N PHE A 143 1.56 -1.46 2.05
CA PHE A 143 1.72 -0.32 2.95
C PHE A 143 0.42 -0.08 3.71
N THR A 144 0.50 0.00 5.04
CA THR A 144 -0.61 0.35 5.91
C THR A 144 -0.23 1.52 6.80
N ILE A 145 -1.11 2.52 6.92
CA ILE A 145 -1.02 3.55 7.96
C ILE A 145 -2.36 3.68 8.68
N SER A 146 -2.30 3.73 10.02
CA SER A 146 -3.47 3.92 10.88
C SER A 146 -3.26 5.11 11.81
N GLY A 147 -4.20 6.05 11.78
CA GLY A 147 -4.14 7.28 12.57
C GLY A 147 -3.21 8.34 11.98
N GLY A 148 -3.08 9.43 12.72
CA GLY A 148 -2.02 10.42 12.50
C GLY A 148 -2.43 11.71 11.80
N ARG A 149 -1.50 12.67 11.82
CA ARG A 149 -1.64 13.98 11.18
C ARG A 149 -0.48 14.20 10.21
N VAL A 150 -0.78 14.18 8.91
CA VAL A 150 0.21 14.34 7.85
C VAL A 150 -0.35 15.27 6.80
N ASP A 151 0.32 16.40 6.56
CA ASP A 151 -0.11 17.37 5.55
C ASP A 151 -0.18 16.73 4.15
N GLU A 152 0.87 16.01 3.76
CA GLU A 152 0.93 15.28 2.49
C GLU A 152 1.35 13.81 2.68
N LEU A 153 0.45 12.88 2.38
CA LEU A 153 0.77 11.45 2.28
C LEU A 153 0.87 11.03 0.81
N GLU A 154 1.99 10.41 0.43
CA GLU A 154 2.12 9.70 -0.84
C GLU A 154 2.53 8.25 -0.58
N ALA A 155 1.68 7.30 -0.93
CA ALA A 155 1.97 5.87 -0.75
C ALA A 155 1.68 5.07 -2.01
N ASN A 156 2.66 4.27 -2.43
CA ASN A 156 2.55 3.42 -3.60
C ASN A 156 3.04 2.00 -3.34
N SER A 157 2.31 1.04 -3.89
CA SER A 157 2.74 -0.36 -3.96
C SER A 157 2.68 -0.88 -5.40
N ASN A 158 3.73 -1.51 -5.92
CA ASN A 158 3.65 -2.06 -7.28
C ASN A 158 2.86 -3.37 -7.28
N LEU A 159 3.19 -4.30 -6.37
CA LEU A 159 2.52 -5.59 -6.23
C LEU A 159 2.02 -5.77 -4.79
N GLY A 160 0.79 -5.36 -4.53
CA GLY A 160 0.18 -5.40 -3.20
C GLY A 160 -0.80 -4.28 -2.95
N GLY A 161 -0.97 -3.89 -1.70
CA GLY A 161 -1.99 -2.93 -1.29
C GLY A 161 -1.44 -1.62 -0.73
N VAL A 162 -2.32 -0.62 -0.69
CA VAL A 162 -2.12 0.61 0.07
C VAL A 162 -3.36 0.80 0.94
N ILE A 163 -3.20 0.82 2.26
CA ILE A 163 -4.28 0.94 3.24
C ILE A 163 -4.03 2.15 4.12
N VAL A 164 -4.96 3.10 4.13
CA VAL A 164 -4.91 4.31 4.97
C VAL A 164 -6.17 4.38 5.79
N LYS A 165 -6.03 4.51 7.11
CA LYS A 165 -7.17 4.61 8.03
C LYS A 165 -7.01 5.78 8.98
N GLN A 166 -8.09 6.51 9.23
CA GLN A 166 -8.18 7.51 10.31
C GLN A 166 -7.09 8.59 10.25
N LEU A 167 -6.76 9.06 9.05
CA LEU A 167 -5.71 10.05 8.82
C LEU A 167 -6.31 11.45 8.64
N GLN A 168 -5.69 12.46 9.25
CA GLN A 168 -5.99 13.87 9.01
C GLN A 168 -4.86 14.50 8.19
N GLY A 169 -5.20 15.26 7.15
CA GLY A 169 -4.20 15.88 6.28
C GLY A 169 -4.77 16.89 5.30
N LYS A 170 -3.91 17.41 4.43
CA LYS A 170 -4.33 18.28 3.32
C LYS A 170 -4.54 17.48 2.05
N ARG A 171 -3.62 16.56 1.75
CA ARG A 171 -3.65 15.76 0.53
C ARG A 171 -3.11 14.34 0.76
N VAL A 172 -3.79 13.38 0.16
CA VAL A 172 -3.45 11.96 0.21
C VAL A 172 -3.42 11.41 -1.21
N LYS A 173 -2.27 10.92 -1.65
CA LYS A 173 -2.08 10.29 -2.96
C LYS A 173 -1.71 8.82 -2.78
N LEU A 174 -2.55 7.92 -3.30
CA LEU A 174 -2.44 6.48 -3.08
C LEU A 174 -2.46 5.73 -4.40
N SER A 175 -1.53 4.81 -4.62
CA SER A 175 -1.53 4.02 -5.85
C SER A 175 -1.14 2.57 -5.64
N SER A 176 -1.77 1.67 -6.39
CA SER A 176 -1.29 0.31 -6.57
C SER A 176 -1.28 -0.10 -8.05
N ASP A 177 -0.20 -0.71 -8.54
CA ASP A 177 -0.21 -1.22 -9.93
C ASP A 177 -1.00 -2.53 -10.00
N ALA A 178 -0.78 -3.45 -9.07
CA ALA A 178 -1.55 -4.68 -8.95
C ALA A 178 -1.93 -4.95 -7.50
N GLY A 179 -3.20 -4.67 -7.18
CA GLY A 179 -3.81 -4.89 -5.88
C GLY A 179 -4.78 -3.77 -5.50
N SER A 180 -4.98 -3.60 -4.20
CA SER A 180 -6.08 -2.78 -3.68
C SER A 180 -5.59 -1.53 -2.98
N VAL A 181 -6.25 -0.41 -3.28
CA VAL A 181 -6.13 0.85 -2.54
C VAL A 181 -7.36 1.00 -1.65
N LEU A 182 -7.15 1.16 -0.35
CA LEU A 182 -8.20 1.40 0.65
C LEU A 182 -7.87 2.68 1.42
N ALA A 183 -8.79 3.64 1.43
CA ALA A 183 -8.78 4.75 2.37
C ALA A 183 -10.07 4.74 3.17
N GLU A 184 -10.01 4.83 4.49
CA GLU A 184 -11.18 4.79 5.38
C GLU A 184 -11.09 5.86 6.46
N ASP A 185 -12.13 6.71 6.56
CA ASP A 185 -12.21 7.79 7.55
C ASP A 185 -11.00 8.75 7.45
N VAL A 186 -10.61 9.08 6.21
CA VAL A 186 -9.52 9.99 5.89
C VAL A 186 -10.08 11.39 5.61
N ASP A 187 -9.65 12.37 6.40
CA ASP A 187 -10.04 13.77 6.27
C ASP A 187 -8.94 14.55 5.52
N ALA A 188 -8.93 14.42 4.20
CA ALA A 188 -8.02 15.09 3.28
C ALA A 188 -8.56 15.01 1.84
N VAL A 189 -8.03 15.81 0.91
CA VAL A 189 -8.26 15.61 -0.53
C VAL A 189 -7.56 14.33 -0.98
N ILE A 190 -8.31 13.38 -1.54
CA ILE A 190 -7.80 12.06 -1.92
C ILE A 190 -7.65 11.95 -3.44
N ASP A 191 -6.47 11.48 -3.88
CA ASP A 191 -6.20 11.00 -5.23
C ASP A 191 -5.76 9.53 -5.13
N ALA A 192 -6.59 8.62 -5.63
CA ALA A 192 -6.37 7.18 -5.49
C ALA A 192 -6.45 6.46 -6.84
N SER A 193 -5.49 5.61 -7.14
CA SER A 193 -5.47 4.84 -8.39
C SER A 193 -5.09 3.38 -8.22
N SER A 194 -5.74 2.48 -8.96
CA SER A 194 -5.29 1.10 -9.13
C SER A 194 -5.23 0.72 -10.61
N SER A 195 -4.12 0.18 -11.10
CA SER A 195 -4.08 -0.28 -12.50
C SER A 195 -4.83 -1.61 -12.64
N LEU A 196 -4.57 -2.58 -11.76
CA LEU A 196 -5.24 -3.87 -11.69
C LEU A 196 -5.73 -4.15 -10.27
N GLY A 197 -7.01 -3.94 -10.00
CA GLY A 197 -7.58 -4.25 -8.68
C GLY A 197 -8.71 -3.31 -8.26
N GLN A 198 -8.73 -2.91 -7.00
CA GLN A 198 -9.84 -2.15 -6.43
C GLN A 198 -9.36 -0.85 -5.80
N VAL A 199 -10.13 0.22 -6.01
CA VAL A 199 -10.03 1.46 -5.22
C VAL A 199 -11.27 1.55 -4.34
N LYS A 200 -11.10 1.54 -3.03
CA LYS A 200 -12.18 1.61 -2.04
C LYS A 200 -11.94 2.78 -1.11
N LEU A 201 -12.80 3.80 -1.18
CA LEU A 201 -12.68 5.03 -0.39
C LEU A 201 -13.92 5.16 0.48
N LEU A 202 -13.76 5.04 1.78
CA LEU A 202 -14.86 4.92 2.73
C LEU A 202 -14.94 6.13 3.65
N ARG A 203 -16.17 6.61 3.86
CA ARG A 203 -16.50 7.72 4.76
C ARG A 203 -15.74 9.01 4.41
N THR A 204 -15.68 9.35 3.12
CA THR A 204 -14.94 10.52 2.63
C THR A 204 -15.68 11.82 3.00
N THR A 205 -14.91 12.85 3.36
CA THR A 205 -15.42 14.18 3.76
C THR A 205 -14.99 15.30 2.81
N GLN A 206 -13.89 15.10 2.07
CA GLN A 206 -13.35 16.10 1.14
C GLN A 206 -13.28 15.53 -0.29
N SER A 207 -12.87 16.38 -1.24
CA SER A 207 -12.82 16.05 -2.66
C SER A 207 -12.03 14.77 -2.95
N VAL A 208 -12.56 13.94 -3.85
CA VAL A 208 -12.00 12.64 -4.22
C VAL A 208 -11.78 12.57 -5.73
N THR A 209 -10.60 12.10 -6.13
CA THR A 209 -10.31 11.57 -7.47
C THR A 209 -9.95 10.09 -7.33
N ALA A 210 -10.65 9.22 -8.06
CA ALA A 210 -10.45 7.78 -8.05
C ALA A 210 -10.32 7.23 -9.46
N LYS A 211 -9.30 6.42 -9.72
CA LYS A 211 -9.07 5.79 -11.03
C LYS A 211 -8.83 4.29 -10.90
N ALA A 212 -9.46 3.50 -11.77
CA ALA A 212 -9.13 2.08 -11.94
C ALA A 212 -8.94 1.78 -13.43
N ASP A 213 -7.85 1.15 -13.86
CA ASP A 213 -7.74 0.75 -15.28
C ASP A 213 -8.52 -0.55 -15.53
N ALA A 214 -8.25 -1.60 -14.76
CA ALA A 214 -9.07 -2.80 -14.71
C ALA A 214 -9.45 -3.16 -13.27
N GLY A 215 -10.73 -2.98 -12.95
CA GLY A 215 -11.34 -3.37 -11.71
C GLY A 215 -12.36 -2.34 -11.21
N SER A 216 -12.60 -2.32 -9.89
CA SER A 216 -13.76 -1.61 -9.31
C SER A 216 -13.37 -0.41 -8.49
N ILE A 217 -14.20 0.63 -8.56
CA ILE A 217 -14.14 1.79 -7.68
C ILE A 217 -15.38 1.76 -6.77
N VAL A 218 -15.15 1.84 -5.47
CA VAL A 218 -16.21 1.97 -4.47
C VAL A 218 -15.94 3.21 -3.62
N ILE A 219 -16.87 4.15 -3.62
CA ILE A 219 -16.77 5.38 -2.84
C ILE A 219 -17.98 5.48 -1.92
N ASP A 220 -17.74 5.68 -0.63
CA ASP A 220 -18.76 5.93 0.38
C ASP A 220 -18.60 7.34 0.95
N GLN A 221 -19.50 8.23 0.57
CA GLN A 221 -19.45 9.63 0.96
C GLN A 221 -20.11 9.83 2.32
N LYS A 222 -19.39 10.48 3.25
CA LYS A 222 -19.92 10.86 4.56
C LYS A 222 -20.55 12.25 4.52
N GLU A 223 -19.82 13.22 3.97
CA GLU A 223 -20.26 14.62 3.81
C GLU A 223 -20.33 14.99 2.32
N PRO A 224 -21.24 15.88 1.89
CA PRO A 224 -21.28 16.31 0.50
C PRO A 224 -19.97 16.96 0.03
N HIS A 225 -19.37 16.39 -1.01
CA HIS A 225 -18.19 16.93 -1.67
C HIS A 225 -18.12 16.47 -3.14
N PRO A 226 -17.35 17.14 -4.00
CA PRO A 226 -17.11 16.68 -5.37
C PRO A 226 -16.40 15.32 -5.42
N ILE A 227 -16.76 14.52 -6.43
CA ILE A 227 -16.13 13.22 -6.72
C ILE A 227 -15.85 13.14 -8.21
N THR A 228 -14.64 12.73 -8.59
CA THR A 228 -14.31 12.29 -9.95
C THR A 228 -13.85 10.84 -9.90
N ALA A 229 -14.58 9.96 -10.58
CA ALA A 229 -14.27 8.55 -10.68
C ALA A 229 -14.17 8.10 -12.15
N SER A 230 -13.14 7.33 -12.50
CA SER A 230 -13.00 6.78 -13.85
C SER A 230 -12.53 5.34 -13.85
N SER A 231 -13.19 4.46 -14.60
CA SER A 231 -12.79 3.08 -14.82
C SER A 231 -12.75 2.72 -16.31
N ASN A 232 -11.69 2.08 -16.81
CA ASN A 232 -11.70 1.64 -18.21
C ASN A 232 -12.42 0.30 -18.33
N LEU A 233 -12.12 -0.66 -17.44
CA LEU A 233 -12.77 -1.95 -17.39
C LEU A 233 -13.19 -2.29 -15.97
N GLY A 234 -14.48 -2.12 -15.67
CA GLY A 234 -15.08 -2.53 -14.40
C GLY A 234 -16.15 -1.56 -13.93
N SER A 235 -16.51 -1.65 -12.65
CA SER A 235 -17.66 -0.94 -12.10
C SER A 235 -17.27 0.22 -11.20
N ILE A 236 -18.09 1.26 -11.21
CA ILE A 236 -18.00 2.40 -10.30
C ILE A 236 -19.27 2.41 -9.45
N LYS A 237 -19.12 2.27 -8.14
CA LYS A 237 -20.22 2.40 -7.18
C LYS A 237 -19.95 3.56 -6.23
N ILE A 238 -20.89 4.50 -6.15
CA ILE A 238 -20.81 5.64 -5.24
C ILE A 238 -22.05 5.67 -4.36
N SER A 239 -21.85 5.52 -3.06
CA SER A 239 -22.87 5.75 -2.04
C SER A 239 -22.78 7.21 -1.59
N VAL A 240 -23.77 8.03 -1.92
CA VAL A 240 -23.74 9.48 -1.70
C VAL A 240 -24.36 9.86 -0.35
N SER A 241 -23.92 10.98 0.22
CA SER A 241 -24.52 11.53 1.44
C SER A 241 -25.97 11.93 1.17
N PRO A 242 -26.93 11.73 2.10
CA PRO A 242 -28.31 12.18 1.92
C PRO A 242 -28.43 13.70 1.71
N GLN A 243 -27.43 14.44 2.21
CA GLN A 243 -27.29 15.89 2.09
C GLN A 243 -26.73 16.33 0.74
N PHE A 244 -26.25 15.41 -0.11
CA PHE A 244 -25.80 15.75 -1.45
C PHE A 244 -26.99 16.22 -2.28
N ASP A 245 -26.88 17.42 -2.83
CA ASP A 245 -27.93 18.09 -3.58
C ASP A 245 -27.44 18.68 -4.91
N GLY A 246 -26.27 18.24 -5.37
CA GLY A 246 -25.63 18.68 -6.60
C GLY A 246 -26.11 17.92 -7.84
N VAL A 247 -25.18 17.72 -8.77
CA VAL A 247 -25.40 17.14 -10.10
C VAL A 247 -24.58 15.86 -10.31
N TYR A 248 -25.20 14.86 -10.90
CA TYR A 248 -24.55 13.65 -11.41
C TYR A 248 -24.19 13.85 -12.89
N ASP A 249 -22.90 13.81 -13.19
CA ASP A 249 -22.37 13.80 -14.55
C ASP A 249 -21.83 12.38 -14.82
N LEU A 250 -22.64 11.50 -15.38
CA LEU A 250 -22.34 10.08 -15.53
C LEU A 250 -22.27 9.68 -17.01
N ARG A 251 -21.29 8.86 -17.40
CA ARG A 251 -21.19 8.35 -18.76
C ARG A 251 -20.51 6.99 -18.79
N THR A 252 -21.09 6.06 -19.54
CA THR A 252 -20.47 4.79 -19.93
C THR A 252 -20.46 4.66 -21.46
N ASN A 253 -19.45 4.01 -22.04
CA ASN A 253 -19.45 3.73 -23.48
C ASN A 253 -20.16 2.40 -23.78
N LEU A 254 -19.85 1.34 -23.02
CA LEU A 254 -20.55 0.05 -23.06
C LEU A 254 -20.79 -0.46 -21.64
N GLY A 255 -22.04 -0.38 -21.20
CA GLY A 255 -22.50 -0.81 -19.88
C GLY A 255 -23.75 -0.04 -19.49
N ASP A 256 -24.11 -0.13 -18.21
CA ASP A 256 -25.33 0.48 -17.68
C ASP A 256 -25.02 1.59 -16.67
N ILE A 257 -25.92 2.56 -16.59
CA ILE A 257 -25.91 3.61 -15.58
C ILE A 257 -27.21 3.50 -14.79
N ASP A 258 -27.08 3.32 -13.47
CA ASP A 258 -28.18 3.37 -12.51
C ASP A 258 -27.93 4.47 -11.49
N ALA A 259 -28.77 5.50 -11.48
CA ALA A 259 -28.60 6.66 -10.61
C ALA A 259 -29.95 7.36 -10.36
N PRO A 260 -30.14 7.96 -9.17
CA PRO A 260 -31.28 8.82 -8.91
C PRO A 260 -31.16 10.14 -9.69
N ASP A 261 -32.26 10.87 -9.76
CA ASP A 261 -32.27 12.21 -10.35
C ASP A 261 -31.37 13.18 -9.56
N SER A 262 -30.69 14.07 -10.29
CA SER A 262 -29.94 15.16 -9.67
C SER A 262 -30.87 16.17 -9.00
N LYS A 263 -30.54 16.60 -7.78
CA LYS A 263 -31.35 17.60 -7.06
C LYS A 263 -31.10 19.03 -7.57
N MET A 264 -29.92 19.30 -8.16
CA MET A 264 -29.56 20.57 -8.79
C MET A 264 -29.73 21.82 -7.89
N LYS A 265 -29.49 21.68 -6.59
CA LYS A 265 -29.56 22.77 -5.61
C LYS A 265 -28.19 23.36 -5.25
N SER A 266 -27.12 22.64 -5.56
CA SER A 266 -25.74 23.14 -5.47
C SER A 266 -24.97 22.94 -6.77
N ASP A 267 -23.80 23.57 -6.85
CA ASP A 267 -22.83 23.47 -7.95
C ASP A 267 -21.90 22.25 -7.82
N MET A 268 -22.06 21.44 -6.76
CA MET A 268 -21.25 20.25 -6.56
C MET A 268 -21.53 19.23 -7.66
N VAL A 269 -20.47 18.61 -8.17
CA VAL A 269 -20.56 17.61 -9.24
C VAL A 269 -19.94 16.29 -8.77
N ILE A 270 -20.69 15.22 -8.95
CA ILE A 270 -20.15 13.86 -8.95
C ILE A 270 -20.04 13.43 -10.41
N ARG A 271 -18.80 13.31 -10.88
CA ARG A 271 -18.45 12.87 -12.22
C ARG A 271 -17.99 11.43 -12.19
N ALA A 272 -18.67 10.54 -12.92
CA ALA A 272 -18.25 9.16 -13.12
C ALA A 272 -18.14 8.83 -14.62
N ARG A 273 -17.07 8.12 -14.99
CA ARG A 273 -16.79 7.70 -16.37
C ARG A 273 -16.41 6.23 -16.41
N ALA A 274 -17.08 5.43 -17.24
CA ALA A 274 -16.70 4.06 -17.51
C ALA A 274 -16.52 3.85 -19.02
N ASP A 275 -15.51 3.10 -19.46
CA ASP A 275 -15.47 2.66 -20.86
C ASP A 275 -16.27 1.37 -21.03
N LEU A 276 -15.92 0.34 -20.26
CA LEU A 276 -16.61 -0.94 -20.21
C LEU A 276 -17.02 -1.25 -18.77
N GLY A 277 -18.31 -1.15 -18.48
CA GLY A 277 -18.88 -1.53 -17.18
C GLY A 277 -19.93 -0.57 -16.64
N GLU A 278 -20.30 -0.82 -15.39
CA GLU A 278 -21.48 -0.25 -14.75
C GLU A 278 -21.12 0.96 -13.88
N ILE A 279 -22.00 1.97 -13.87
CA ILE A 279 -21.97 3.07 -12.92
C ILE A 279 -23.23 3.01 -12.08
N THR A 280 -23.08 2.88 -10.76
CA THR A 280 -24.20 2.88 -9.81
C THR A 280 -24.02 3.99 -8.79
N ILE A 281 -25.04 4.86 -8.67
CA ILE A 281 -25.14 5.86 -7.61
C ILE A 281 -26.28 5.46 -6.66
N VAL A 282 -26.00 5.41 -5.36
CA VAL A 282 -26.98 5.04 -4.33
C VAL A 282 -27.05 6.14 -3.28
N GLU A 283 -28.23 6.69 -3.03
CA GLU A 283 -28.47 7.57 -1.87
C GLU A 283 -28.58 6.71 -0.59
N LYS A 284 -27.95 7.19 0.50
CA LYS A 284 -28.00 6.54 1.82
C LYS A 284 -29.31 6.78 2.56
#